data_AF-A0A0L8I1D7-F1
#
_entry.id   AF-A0A0L8I1D7-F1
#
_cell.length_a   1.000
_cell.length_b   1.000
_cell.length_c   1.000
_cell.angle_alpha   90.00
_cell.angle_beta   90.00
_cell.angle_gamma   90.00
#
_symmetry.space_group_name_H-M   'P 1'
#
loop_
_entity.id
_entity.type
_entity.pdbx_description
1 polymer ?
#
loop_
_entity_poly.entity_id
_entity_poly.type
_entity_poly.pdbx_seq_one_letter_code
_entity_poly.pdbx_strand_id
1 'polypeptide(L)'
;MDLQHRPGGKTGSGGLASASETNLDRRERMRQLALETINLNKDPYFMKNHLGSYECKLCLTLHNNEGSYLAHTQGKKHQANLARRAAKEAKDAPAQPAPEKAKVEIKKFVKIGRPGYKVTKQRDPETMQQSLLFQIDYPEIADIIIPRHRFMAAYEQKVEPPDRKWQYLLFAAEPYETIAFKVPSREVDKDPKKLWTYWNKETKQVGIWFTDVVLSQKLLCESVWSWTQLY
;
A
#
# COMPACT_ATOMS: atom_id res chain seq x y z
N MET A 1 -2.19 -74.24 57.97
CA MET A 1 -2.32 -73.13 57.01
C MET A 1 -0.96 -72.50 56.81
N ASP A 2 -0.44 -72.52 55.59
CA ASP A 2 0.85 -71.93 55.23
C ASP A 2 0.72 -70.41 55.12
N LEU A 3 1.55 -69.67 55.87
CA LEU A 3 1.57 -68.22 55.97
C LEU A 3 2.77 -67.58 55.23
N GLN A 4 3.58 -68.36 54.49
CA GLN A 4 4.88 -67.91 54.00
C GLN A 4 4.83 -67.06 52.72
N HIS A 5 3.69 -66.99 52.02
CA HIS A 5 3.59 -66.34 50.70
C HIS A 5 2.53 -65.24 50.62
N ARG A 6 2.32 -64.47 51.69
CA ARG A 6 1.48 -63.27 51.62
C ARG A 6 2.36 -62.05 51.31
N PRO A 7 2.20 -61.37 50.15
CA PRO A 7 2.86 -60.10 49.89
C PRO A 7 2.26 -59.02 50.80
N GLY A 8 2.68 -59.02 52.06
CA GLY A 8 2.36 -58.01 53.05
C GLY A 8 3.42 -56.92 53.01
N GLY A 9 2.99 -55.68 52.74
CA GLY A 9 3.85 -54.50 52.86
C GLY A 9 4.50 -54.44 54.26
N LYS A 10 5.76 -53.99 54.32
CA LYS A 10 6.50 -53.85 55.57
C LYS A 10 5.74 -52.90 56.50
N THR A 11 5.60 -53.28 57.77
CA THR A 11 4.98 -52.43 58.79
C THR A 11 5.77 -51.11 58.89
N GLY A 12 5.15 -49.99 58.53
CA GLY A 12 5.78 -48.67 58.47
C GLY A 12 6.22 -48.20 57.08
N SER A 13 6.08 -49.01 56.01
CA SER A 13 6.53 -48.63 54.65
C SER A 13 5.57 -47.74 53.87
N GLY A 14 4.47 -47.27 54.46
CA GLY A 14 3.36 -46.68 53.72
C GLY A 14 2.69 -47.70 52.79
N GLY A 15 1.42 -47.49 52.43
CA GLY A 15 0.73 -48.36 51.48
C GLY A 15 1.38 -48.30 50.09
N LEU A 16 1.20 -49.36 49.29
CA LEU A 16 1.48 -49.31 47.85
C LEU A 16 0.59 -48.21 47.25
N ALA A 17 1.20 -47.19 46.64
CA ALA A 17 0.46 -46.12 45.98
C ALA A 17 -0.53 -46.71 44.97
N SER A 18 -1.77 -46.23 45.01
CA SER A 18 -2.79 -46.64 44.06
C SER A 18 -2.37 -46.28 42.63
N ALA A 19 -2.92 -46.98 41.64
CA ALA A 19 -2.66 -46.66 40.24
C ALA A 19 -2.99 -45.20 39.89
N SER A 20 -3.99 -44.60 40.56
CA SER A 20 -4.34 -43.19 40.45
C SER A 20 -3.26 -42.26 40.99
N GLU A 21 -2.72 -42.53 42.17
CA GLU A 21 -1.67 -41.70 42.79
C GLU A 21 -0.38 -41.75 41.97
N THR A 22 -0.01 -42.94 41.49
CA THR A 22 1.18 -43.13 40.65
C THR A 22 1.06 -42.37 39.31
N ASN A 23 -0.14 -42.29 38.74
CA ASN A 23 -0.40 -41.54 37.52
C ASN A 23 -0.38 -40.02 37.73
N LEU A 24 -0.83 -39.54 38.89
CA LEU A 24 -0.75 -38.12 39.26
C LEU A 24 0.71 -37.69 39.46
N ASP A 25 1.48 -38.46 40.24
CA ASP A 25 2.91 -38.22 40.47
C ASP A 25 3.70 -38.20 39.15
N ARG A 26 3.44 -39.18 38.26
CA ARG A 26 4.05 -39.21 36.93
C ARG A 26 3.71 -37.95 36.12
N ARG A 27 2.45 -37.49 36.15
CA ARG A 27 2.01 -36.29 35.41
C ARG A 27 2.66 -35.02 35.97
N GLU A 28 2.75 -34.91 37.29
CA GLU A 28 3.37 -33.78 37.97
C GLU A 28 4.87 -33.71 37.72
N ARG A 29 5.56 -34.85 37.78
CA ARG A 29 6.99 -34.97 37.45
C ARG A 29 7.27 -34.60 35.99
N MET A 30 6.47 -35.10 35.05
CA MET A 30 6.61 -34.72 33.63
C MET A 30 6.40 -33.21 33.41
N ARG A 31 5.50 -32.58 34.18
CA ARG A 31 5.30 -31.14 34.14
C ARG A 31 6.52 -30.38 34.69
N GLN A 32 7.12 -30.83 35.79
CA GLN A 32 8.33 -30.21 36.35
C GLN A 32 9.50 -30.28 35.37
N LEU A 33 9.75 -31.46 34.77
CA LEU A 33 10.81 -31.64 33.76
C LEU A 33 10.60 -30.72 32.54
N ALA A 34 9.34 -30.52 32.11
CA ALA A 34 9.03 -29.63 31.00
C ALA A 34 9.27 -28.15 31.35
N LEU A 35 8.98 -27.73 32.58
CA LEU A 35 9.23 -26.36 33.07
C LEU A 35 10.72 -26.07 33.22
N GLU A 36 11.52 -27.06 33.63
CA GLU A 36 12.98 -26.93 33.71
C GLU A 36 13.62 -26.76 32.32
N THR A 37 13.04 -27.39 31.30
CA THR A 37 13.59 -27.37 29.94
C THR A 37 13.19 -26.10 29.16
N ILE A 38 11.98 -25.56 29.41
CA ILE A 38 11.42 -24.44 28.63
C ILE A 38 11.22 -23.23 29.54
N ASN A 39 12.04 -22.20 29.32
CA ASN A 39 11.87 -20.91 29.97
C ASN A 39 10.69 -20.14 29.37
N LEU A 40 9.54 -20.15 30.05
CA LEU A 40 8.30 -19.47 29.62
C LEU A 40 8.48 -17.96 29.37
N ASN A 41 9.35 -17.31 30.15
CA ASN A 41 9.62 -15.87 30.00
C ASN A 41 10.34 -15.50 28.69
N LYS A 42 10.92 -16.48 27.98
CA LYS A 42 11.58 -16.25 26.68
C LYS A 42 10.60 -16.33 25.51
N ASP A 43 9.38 -16.83 25.73
CA ASP A 43 8.35 -16.88 24.69
C ASP A 43 7.74 -15.49 24.49
N PRO A 44 7.89 -14.86 23.31
CA PRO A 44 7.38 -13.51 23.05
C PRO A 44 5.85 -13.41 23.09
N TYR A 45 5.14 -14.55 23.03
CA TYR A 45 3.68 -14.60 23.03
C TYR A 45 3.07 -14.93 24.40
N PHE A 46 3.91 -15.26 25.39
CA PHE A 46 3.46 -15.57 26.75
C PHE A 46 3.12 -14.28 27.52
N MET A 47 2.00 -14.29 28.24
CA MET A 47 1.59 -13.20 29.13
C MET A 47 0.91 -13.75 30.38
N LYS A 48 1.14 -13.09 31.52
CA LYS A 48 0.38 -13.32 32.74
C LYS A 48 -0.57 -12.17 32.98
N ASN A 49 -1.85 -12.47 33.15
CA ASN A 49 -2.85 -11.47 33.47
C ASN A 49 -2.75 -11.01 34.92
N HIS A 50 -3.32 -9.82 35.18
CA HIS A 50 -3.48 -9.28 36.53
C HIS A 50 -4.34 -10.18 37.44
N LEU A 51 -5.17 -11.05 36.87
CA LEU A 51 -5.98 -12.06 37.58
C LEU A 51 -5.23 -13.38 37.83
N GLY A 52 -3.95 -13.48 37.44
CA GLY A 52 -3.13 -14.68 37.62
C GLY A 52 -3.32 -15.78 36.58
N SER A 53 -4.22 -15.62 35.61
CA SER A 53 -4.35 -16.52 34.45
C SER A 53 -3.23 -16.31 33.42
N TYR A 54 -2.96 -17.32 32.60
CA TYR A 54 -1.95 -17.30 31.55
C TYR A 54 -2.60 -17.11 30.18
N GLU A 55 -2.02 -16.25 29.34
CA GLU A 55 -2.54 -15.94 28.02
C GLU A 55 -1.51 -16.19 26.93
N CYS A 56 -2.00 -16.64 25.77
CA CYS A 56 -1.26 -16.71 24.52
C CYS A 56 -1.66 -15.56 23.61
N LYS A 57 -0.80 -14.54 23.46
CA LYS A 57 -1.06 -13.38 22.58
C LYS A 57 -1.22 -13.75 21.11
N LEU A 58 -0.58 -14.84 20.66
CA LEU A 58 -0.66 -15.30 19.28
C LEU A 58 -2.03 -15.90 18.95
N CYS A 59 -2.65 -16.60 19.90
CA CYS A 59 -3.90 -17.33 19.69
C CYS A 59 -5.12 -16.73 20.38
N LEU A 60 -4.92 -15.72 21.25
CA LEU A 60 -5.94 -15.11 22.10
C LEU A 60 -6.68 -16.16 22.94
N THR A 61 -5.92 -17.08 23.55
CA THR A 61 -6.45 -18.14 24.41
C THR A 61 -6.00 -17.95 25.85
N LEU A 62 -6.94 -18.16 26.76
CA LEU A 62 -6.75 -18.16 28.20
C LEU A 62 -6.45 -19.58 28.70
N HIS A 63 -5.50 -19.69 29.62
CA HIS A 63 -5.05 -20.93 30.23
C HIS A 63 -5.02 -20.77 31.75
N ASN A 64 -5.58 -21.74 32.46
CA ASN A 64 -5.66 -21.71 33.92
C ASN A 64 -4.29 -22.00 34.57
N ASN A 65 -3.49 -22.84 33.91
CA ASN A 65 -2.23 -23.37 34.43
C ASN A 65 -1.11 -23.18 33.40
N GLU A 66 0.12 -22.96 33.84
CA GLU A 66 1.31 -22.89 32.97
C GLU A 66 1.46 -24.15 32.11
N GLY A 67 1.16 -25.33 32.66
CA GLY A 67 1.19 -26.58 31.90
C GLY A 67 0.14 -26.64 30.78
N SER A 68 -1.02 -25.98 30.95
CA SER A 68 -2.02 -25.87 29.89
C SER A 68 -1.53 -24.95 28.77
N TYR A 69 -0.80 -23.88 29.11
CA TYR A 69 -0.14 -23.01 28.15
C TYR A 69 0.96 -23.76 27.36
N LEU A 70 1.83 -24.51 28.05
CA LEU A 70 2.88 -25.32 27.41
C LEU A 70 2.32 -26.38 26.46
N ALA A 71 1.25 -27.07 26.84
CA ALA A 71 0.58 -28.02 25.95
C ALA A 71 -0.04 -27.31 24.73
N HIS A 72 -0.51 -26.07 24.91
CA HIS A 72 -1.08 -25.27 23.83
C HIS A 72 -0.03 -24.83 22.80
N THR A 73 1.17 -24.42 23.21
CA THR A 73 2.23 -23.99 22.27
C THR A 73 2.67 -25.12 21.33
N GLN A 74 2.64 -26.37 21.81
CA GLN A 74 2.88 -27.57 21.01
C GLN A 74 1.68 -27.98 20.13
N GLY A 75 0.52 -27.33 20.30
CA GLY A 75 -0.69 -27.64 19.56
C GLY A 75 -0.67 -27.17 18.10
N LYS A 76 -1.32 -27.92 17.20
CA LYS A 76 -1.41 -27.61 15.76
C LYS A 76 -1.95 -26.21 15.46
N LYS A 77 -2.92 -25.73 16.24
CA LYS A 77 -3.52 -24.39 16.07
C LYS A 77 -2.49 -23.28 16.32
N HIS A 78 -1.69 -23.42 17.38
CA HIS A 78 -0.64 -22.46 17.72
C HIS A 78 0.43 -22.42 16.63
N GLN A 79 0.91 -23.59 16.20
CA GLN A 79 1.90 -23.72 15.13
C GLN A 79 1.39 -23.16 13.79
N ALA A 80 0.13 -23.39 13.44
CA ALA A 80 -0.47 -22.83 12.23
C ALA A 80 -0.56 -21.29 12.29
N ASN A 81 -0.89 -20.70 13.45
CA ASN A 81 -0.93 -19.25 13.61
C ASN A 81 0.47 -18.63 13.54
N LEU A 82 1.49 -19.33 14.06
CA LEU A 82 2.88 -18.89 13.97
C LEU A 82 3.35 -18.86 12.50
N ALA A 83 3.05 -19.91 11.73
CA ALA A 83 3.33 -19.95 10.30
C ALA A 83 2.61 -18.84 9.52
N ARG A 84 1.34 -18.56 9.85
CA ARG A 84 0.57 -17.45 9.23
C ARG A 84 1.18 -16.09 9.55
N ARG A 85 1.64 -15.88 10.78
CA ARG A 85 2.30 -14.64 11.20
C ARG A 85 3.63 -14.48 10.49
N ALA A 86 4.47 -15.52 10.44
CA ALA A 86 5.72 -15.50 9.69
C ALA A 86 5.50 -15.20 8.19
N ALA A 87 4.45 -15.77 7.58
CA ALA A 87 4.09 -15.47 6.19
C ALA A 87 3.61 -14.03 5.98
N LYS A 88 2.90 -13.44 6.95
CA LYS A 88 2.48 -12.04 6.91
C LYS A 88 3.66 -11.11 7.12
N GLU A 89 4.51 -11.39 8.10
CA GLU A 89 5.75 -10.63 8.36
C GLU A 89 6.72 -10.74 7.18
N ALA A 90 6.79 -11.87 6.46
CA ALA A 90 7.58 -11.97 5.24
C ALA A 90 7.00 -11.13 4.08
N LYS A 91 5.69 -10.86 4.06
CA LYS A 91 5.04 -9.99 3.07
C LYS A 91 5.15 -8.50 3.44
N ASP A 92 5.01 -8.20 4.72
CA ASP A 92 5.09 -6.85 5.28
C ASP A 92 6.52 -6.42 5.61
N ALA A 93 7.48 -7.36 5.62
CA ALA A 93 8.90 -7.07 5.71
C ALA A 93 9.20 -6.06 4.61
N PRO A 94 9.83 -4.91 4.95
CA PRO A 94 10.21 -3.94 3.94
C PRO A 94 10.98 -4.71 2.90
N ALA A 95 10.48 -4.69 1.66
CA ALA A 95 11.20 -5.25 0.53
C ALA A 95 12.65 -4.79 0.69
N GLN A 96 13.58 -5.74 0.84
CA GLN A 96 14.99 -5.52 0.53
C GLN A 96 15.00 -4.51 -0.61
N PRO A 97 15.59 -3.31 -0.44
CA PRO A 97 15.35 -2.19 -1.34
C PRO A 97 15.42 -2.75 -2.74
N ALA A 98 14.26 -2.75 -3.42
CA ALA A 98 14.20 -3.17 -4.80
C ALA A 98 15.34 -2.42 -5.49
N PRO A 99 16.19 -3.09 -6.31
CA PRO A 99 17.39 -2.50 -6.87
C PRO A 99 17.05 -1.08 -7.29
N GLU A 100 17.70 -0.10 -6.65
CA GLU A 100 17.34 1.31 -6.69
C GLU A 100 17.06 1.64 -8.15
N LYS A 101 15.78 1.88 -8.50
CA LYS A 101 15.42 2.27 -9.86
C LYS A 101 16.36 3.42 -10.18
N ALA A 102 17.22 3.24 -11.18
CA ALA A 102 18.30 4.17 -11.48
C ALA A 102 17.75 5.60 -11.34
N LYS A 103 18.23 6.33 -10.33
CA LYS A 103 17.90 7.74 -10.17
C LYS A 103 18.46 8.40 -11.42
N VAL A 104 17.56 8.64 -12.38
CA VAL A 104 17.90 9.44 -13.54
C VAL A 104 18.29 10.79 -12.99
N GLU A 105 19.58 11.13 -13.10
CA GLU A 105 20.07 12.46 -12.73
C GLU A 105 19.27 13.49 -13.52
N ILE A 106 18.42 14.23 -12.82
CA ILE A 106 17.60 15.27 -13.42
C ILE A 106 18.57 16.39 -13.80
N LYS A 107 18.91 16.46 -15.08
CA LYS A 107 19.70 17.56 -15.63
C LYS A 107 18.94 18.87 -15.37
N LYS A 108 19.59 19.80 -14.67
CA LYS A 108 19.03 21.11 -14.35
C LYS A 108 19.38 22.07 -15.48
N PHE A 109 18.37 22.53 -16.22
CA PHE A 109 18.53 23.51 -17.29
C PHE A 109 18.01 24.87 -16.87
N VAL A 110 18.57 25.92 -17.48
CA VAL A 110 18.04 27.28 -17.36
C VAL A 110 16.75 27.35 -18.17
N LYS A 111 15.64 27.70 -17.50
CA LYS A 111 14.33 27.77 -18.17
C LYS A 111 14.23 29.05 -18.99
N ILE A 112 13.82 28.93 -20.24
CA ILE A 112 13.77 30.04 -21.22
C ILE A 112 12.51 30.90 -21.00
N GLY A 113 11.46 30.32 -20.43
CA GLY A 113 10.22 31.03 -20.09
C GLY A 113 8.97 30.24 -20.47
N ARG A 114 7.86 30.97 -20.68
CA ARG A 114 6.56 30.39 -21.04
C ARG A 114 6.46 30.21 -22.56
N PRO A 115 6.03 29.04 -23.05
CA PRO A 115 5.84 28.81 -24.48
C PRO A 115 4.60 29.57 -25.02
N GLY A 116 4.61 29.87 -26.31
CA GLY A 116 3.45 30.46 -26.99
C GLY A 116 2.33 29.44 -27.15
N TYR A 117 1.07 29.86 -27.01
CA TYR A 117 -0.08 28.96 -27.17
C TYR A 117 -1.25 29.64 -27.87
N LYS A 118 -2.04 28.82 -28.57
CA LYS A 118 -3.29 29.20 -29.22
C LYS A 118 -4.35 28.14 -28.92
N VAL A 119 -5.50 28.60 -28.44
CA VAL A 119 -6.64 27.72 -28.13
C VAL A 119 -7.77 28.02 -29.11
N THR A 120 -8.16 27.03 -29.89
CA THR A 120 -9.26 27.14 -30.85
C THR A 120 -10.43 26.27 -30.39
N LYS A 121 -11.62 26.86 -30.34
CA LYS A 121 -12.86 26.11 -30.08
C LYS A 121 -13.43 25.69 -31.43
N GLN A 122 -13.63 24.39 -31.60
CA GLN A 122 -14.20 23.81 -32.82
C GLN A 122 -15.52 23.13 -32.49
N ARG A 123 -16.37 22.99 -33.49
CA ARG A 123 -17.63 22.25 -33.39
C ARG A 123 -17.72 21.35 -34.60
N ASP A 124 -17.89 20.06 -34.35
CA ASP A 124 -18.09 19.09 -35.42
C ASP A 124 -19.48 19.32 -36.05
N PRO A 125 -19.56 19.56 -37.37
CA PRO A 125 -20.84 19.78 -38.05
C PRO A 125 -21.79 18.58 -38.01
N GLU A 126 -21.29 17.35 -37.92
CA GLU A 126 -22.13 16.14 -37.97
C GLU A 126 -22.64 15.74 -36.59
N THR A 127 -21.73 15.65 -35.61
CA THR A 127 -22.07 15.23 -34.25
C THR A 127 -22.53 16.37 -33.35
N MET A 128 -22.39 17.62 -33.82
CA MET A 128 -22.63 18.86 -33.05
C MET A 128 -21.79 18.97 -31.76
N GLN A 129 -20.83 18.05 -31.56
CA GLN A 129 -19.93 18.02 -30.42
C GLN A 129 -18.96 19.20 -30.50
N GLN A 130 -18.61 19.76 -29.34
CA GLN A 130 -17.61 20.81 -29.27
C GLN A 130 -16.25 20.18 -28.97
N SER A 131 -15.20 20.68 -29.61
CA SER A 131 -13.83 20.27 -29.36
C SER A 131 -12.96 21.46 -29.02
N LEU A 132 -11.93 21.21 -28.23
CA LEU A 132 -10.91 22.19 -27.89
C LEU A 132 -9.60 21.75 -28.53
N LEU A 133 -9.06 22.61 -29.40
CA LEU A 133 -7.75 22.44 -30.00
C LEU A 133 -6.76 23.35 -29.29
N PHE A 134 -5.76 22.75 -28.67
CA PHE A 134 -4.61 23.44 -28.07
C PHE A 134 -3.42 23.29 -29.02
N GLN A 135 -2.90 24.42 -29.46
CA GLN A 135 -1.68 24.52 -30.26
C GLN A 135 -0.63 25.22 -29.41
N ILE A 136 0.51 24.58 -29.17
CA ILE A 136 1.60 25.13 -28.36
C ILE A 136 2.86 25.16 -29.21
N ASP A 137 3.47 26.34 -29.28
CA ASP A 137 4.66 26.62 -30.07
C ASP A 137 5.91 26.55 -29.17
N TYR A 138 6.87 25.70 -29.55
CA TYR A 138 8.13 25.48 -28.84
C TYR A 138 9.35 25.75 -29.73
N PRO A 139 9.61 27.00 -30.17
CA PRO A 139 10.66 27.30 -31.14
C PRO A 139 12.07 26.85 -30.71
N GLU A 140 12.38 26.93 -29.42
CA GLU A 140 13.71 26.63 -28.85
C GLU A 140 13.77 25.28 -28.10
N ILE A 141 12.90 24.31 -28.45
CA ILE A 141 12.99 22.96 -27.87
C ILE A 141 14.25 22.23 -28.32
N ALA A 142 14.83 21.43 -27.42
CA ALA A 142 15.93 20.52 -27.74
C ALA A 142 15.46 19.39 -28.67
N ASP A 143 16.23 19.08 -29.72
CA ASP A 143 15.80 18.20 -30.83
C ASP A 143 15.47 16.75 -30.43
N ILE A 144 15.95 16.30 -29.27
CA ILE A 144 15.71 14.95 -28.74
C ILE A 144 14.39 14.88 -27.96
N ILE A 145 13.89 16.00 -27.46
CA ILE A 145 12.81 16.04 -26.47
C ILE A 145 11.47 16.21 -27.17
N ILE A 146 10.54 15.30 -26.86
CA ILE A 146 9.14 15.38 -27.30
C ILE A 146 8.31 15.93 -26.13
N PRO A 147 7.51 16.99 -26.36
CA PRO A 147 6.62 17.52 -25.35
C PRO A 147 5.66 16.47 -24.81
N ARG A 148 5.44 16.48 -23.49
CA ARG A 148 4.51 15.58 -22.82
C ARG A 148 3.32 16.37 -22.30
N HIS A 149 2.17 15.70 -22.26
CA HIS A 149 0.95 16.26 -21.69
C HIS A 149 0.35 15.30 -20.67
N ARG A 150 -0.40 15.84 -19.71
CA ARG A 150 -1.10 15.05 -18.68
C ARG A 150 -2.31 15.82 -18.16
N PHE A 151 -3.41 15.12 -17.89
CA PHE A 151 -4.52 15.63 -17.09
C PHE A 151 -4.22 15.48 -15.60
N MET A 152 -4.43 16.56 -14.85
CA MET A 152 -4.23 16.67 -13.41
C MET A 152 -5.55 17.04 -12.75
N ALA A 153 -5.87 16.41 -11.63
CA ALA A 153 -7.06 16.74 -10.86
C ALA A 153 -6.87 18.05 -10.07
N ALA A 154 -7.95 18.77 -9.79
CA ALA A 154 -7.90 20.02 -9.02
C ALA A 154 -7.33 19.86 -7.58
N TYR A 155 -7.31 18.65 -7.03
CA TYR A 155 -6.74 18.36 -5.70
C TYR A 155 -5.20 18.28 -5.70
N GLU A 156 -4.56 18.13 -6.86
CA GLU A 156 -3.10 18.01 -6.97
C GLU A 156 -2.40 19.39 -6.94
N GLN A 157 -3.12 20.46 -7.31
CA GLN A 157 -2.58 21.83 -7.31
C GLN A 157 -2.72 22.49 -5.93
N LYS A 158 -1.86 23.46 -5.63
CA LYS A 158 -1.88 24.23 -4.36
C LYS A 158 -2.24 25.71 -4.48
N VAL A 159 -2.51 26.22 -5.69
CA VAL A 159 -2.73 27.66 -5.90
C VAL A 159 -4.13 28.10 -5.52
N GLU A 160 -5.12 27.46 -6.14
CA GLU A 160 -6.52 27.76 -5.94
C GLU A 160 -7.14 26.70 -5.02
N PRO A 161 -8.20 27.04 -4.26
CA PRO A 161 -8.96 26.04 -3.53
C PRO A 161 -9.43 24.92 -4.48
N PRO A 162 -9.26 23.65 -4.11
CA PRO A 162 -9.55 22.53 -5.00
C PRO A 162 -11.05 22.45 -5.29
N ASP A 163 -11.41 22.60 -6.57
CA ASP A 163 -12.79 22.42 -7.06
C ASP A 163 -12.86 21.24 -8.04
N ARG A 164 -13.63 20.21 -7.67
CA ARG A 164 -13.84 18.99 -8.47
C ARG A 164 -14.49 19.26 -9.84
N LYS A 165 -15.13 20.43 -10.04
CA LYS A 165 -15.71 20.81 -11.33
C LYS A 165 -14.66 21.09 -12.40
N TRP A 166 -13.39 21.18 -12.02
CA TRP A 166 -12.29 21.52 -12.92
C TRP A 166 -11.19 20.46 -12.91
N GLN A 167 -10.52 20.35 -14.04
CA GLN A 167 -9.31 19.59 -14.30
C GLN A 167 -8.30 20.52 -14.95
N TYR A 168 -7.03 20.16 -14.87
CA TYR A 168 -5.95 20.93 -15.45
C TYR A 168 -5.23 20.09 -16.49
N LEU A 169 -5.13 20.58 -17.72
CA LEU A 169 -4.35 19.97 -18.79
C LEU A 169 -2.95 20.59 -18.80
N LEU A 170 -1.94 19.82 -18.43
CA LEU A 170 -0.56 20.27 -18.36
C LEU A 170 0.20 19.92 -19.64
N PHE A 171 1.11 20.80 -20.04
CA PHE A 171 2.12 20.55 -21.07
C PHE A 171 3.50 20.83 -20.51
N ALA A 172 4.39 19.85 -20.60
CA ALA A 172 5.78 19.93 -20.17
C ALA A 172 6.70 19.67 -21.37
N ALA A 173 7.59 20.62 -21.63
CA ALA A 173 8.70 20.45 -22.54
C ALA A 173 9.89 21.23 -21.98
N GLU A 174 11.05 20.58 -21.90
CA GLU A 174 12.29 21.25 -21.53
C GLU A 174 12.85 21.98 -22.77
N PRO A 175 13.33 23.24 -22.65
CA PRO A 175 13.63 24.02 -21.44
C PRO A 175 12.50 25.00 -21.02
N TYR A 176 11.30 24.86 -21.55
CA TYR A 176 10.18 25.74 -21.24
C TYR A 176 9.57 25.45 -19.87
N GLU A 177 8.85 26.44 -19.33
CA GLU A 177 7.99 26.22 -18.17
C GLU A 177 6.80 25.33 -18.54
N THR A 178 6.43 24.41 -17.65
CA THR A 178 5.18 23.66 -17.82
C THR A 178 4.02 24.65 -17.73
N ILE A 179 3.12 24.57 -18.68
CA ILE A 179 1.87 25.35 -18.67
C ILE A 179 0.70 24.45 -18.34
N ALA A 180 -0.33 25.01 -17.70
CA ALA A 180 -1.58 24.31 -17.43
C ALA A 180 -2.78 25.11 -17.89
N PHE A 181 -3.74 24.42 -18.50
CA PHE A 181 -5.04 24.98 -18.89
C PHE A 181 -6.13 24.44 -17.99
N LYS A 182 -6.94 25.33 -17.43
CA LYS A 182 -8.12 24.97 -16.65
C LYS A 182 -9.25 24.53 -17.59
N VAL A 183 -9.69 23.29 -17.46
CA VAL A 183 -10.72 22.64 -18.29
C VAL A 183 -11.82 22.10 -17.36
N PRO A 184 -13.10 22.19 -17.72
CA PRO A 184 -14.16 21.55 -16.93
C PRO A 184 -13.94 20.05 -16.79
N SER A 185 -14.14 19.52 -15.59
CA SER A 185 -14.08 18.10 -15.25
C SER A 185 -15.34 17.37 -15.71
N ARG A 186 -15.67 17.43 -17.00
CA ARG A 186 -16.74 16.63 -17.60
C ARG A 186 -16.18 15.32 -18.12
N GLU A 187 -17.08 14.38 -18.40
CA GLU A 187 -16.68 13.09 -18.99
C GLU A 187 -16.13 13.34 -20.40
N VAL A 188 -14.81 13.47 -20.49
CA VAL A 188 -14.10 13.43 -21.75
C VAL A 188 -14.25 12.02 -22.30
N ASP A 189 -14.68 11.94 -23.55
CA ASP A 189 -14.84 10.68 -24.23
C ASP A 189 -13.48 9.97 -24.31
N LYS A 190 -13.37 8.81 -23.65
CA LYS A 190 -12.12 8.06 -23.51
C LYS A 190 -11.78 7.25 -24.76
N ASP A 191 -12.56 7.38 -25.82
CA ASP A 191 -12.25 6.76 -27.09
C ASP A 191 -10.88 7.26 -27.59
N PRO A 192 -9.89 6.36 -27.80
CA PRO A 192 -8.56 6.74 -28.29
C PRO A 192 -8.58 7.34 -29.69
N LYS A 193 -9.71 7.27 -30.40
CA LYS A 193 -9.95 7.96 -31.68
C LYS A 193 -10.34 9.44 -31.53
N LYS A 194 -10.86 9.84 -30.37
CA LYS A 194 -11.37 11.19 -30.10
C LYS A 194 -10.35 12.10 -29.41
N LEU A 195 -9.41 11.51 -28.66
CA LEU A 195 -8.20 12.21 -28.21
C LEU A 195 -7.13 12.12 -29.29
N TRP A 196 -6.83 13.22 -29.96
CA TRP A 196 -5.78 13.27 -30.96
C TRP A 196 -4.63 14.14 -30.49
N THR A 197 -3.43 13.59 -30.60
CA THR A 197 -2.18 14.26 -30.23
C THR A 197 -1.22 14.19 -31.40
N TYR A 198 -0.62 15.31 -31.76
CA TYR A 198 0.38 15.38 -32.81
C TYR A 198 1.50 16.31 -32.42
N TRP A 199 2.70 15.92 -32.83
CA TRP A 199 3.91 16.68 -32.65
C TRP A 199 4.55 16.88 -34.01
N ASN A 200 4.60 18.13 -34.46
CA ASN A 200 5.35 18.51 -35.64
C ASN A 200 6.79 18.88 -35.23
N LYS A 201 7.77 18.08 -35.63
CA LYS A 201 9.18 18.33 -35.35
C LYS A 201 9.74 19.53 -36.14
N GLU A 202 9.21 19.81 -37.33
CA GLU A 202 9.70 20.88 -38.21
C GLU A 202 9.23 22.25 -37.73
N THR A 203 7.94 22.39 -37.45
CA THR A 203 7.38 23.64 -36.91
C THR A 203 7.55 23.76 -35.39
N LYS A 204 7.96 22.68 -34.73
CA LYS A 204 8.06 22.55 -33.27
C LYS A 204 6.75 22.90 -32.55
N GLN A 205 5.64 22.43 -33.13
CA GLN A 205 4.29 22.68 -32.62
C GLN A 205 3.64 21.40 -32.12
N VAL A 206 3.07 21.45 -30.91
CA VAL A 206 2.20 20.39 -30.39
C VAL A 206 0.76 20.79 -30.63
N GLY A 207 0.01 19.90 -31.28
CA GLY A 207 -1.43 19.96 -31.35
C GLY A 207 -2.05 18.87 -30.49
N ILE A 208 -2.96 19.22 -29.60
CA ILE A 208 -3.87 18.25 -28.98
C ILE A 208 -5.30 18.75 -29.11
N TRP A 209 -6.20 17.85 -29.49
CA TRP A 209 -7.62 18.10 -29.33
C TRP A 209 -8.32 16.90 -28.73
N PHE A 210 -9.39 17.21 -28.02
CA PHE A 210 -10.35 16.24 -27.55
C PHE A 210 -11.74 16.81 -27.76
N THR A 211 -12.69 15.92 -28.00
CA THR A 211 -14.12 16.26 -28.05
C THR A 211 -14.70 16.22 -26.64
N ASP A 212 -15.48 17.24 -26.32
CA ASP A 212 -16.33 17.30 -25.14
C ASP A 212 -17.78 17.08 -25.59
N VAL A 213 -18.49 16.19 -24.90
CA VAL A 213 -19.77 15.65 -25.36
C VAL A 213 -20.88 16.72 -25.28
N VAL A 214 -20.76 17.75 -24.42
CA VAL A 214 -21.80 18.81 -24.33
C VAL A 214 -21.24 20.11 -23.77
N LEU A 215 -21.42 21.24 -24.47
CA LEU A 215 -21.30 22.56 -23.87
C LEU A 215 -22.31 23.59 -24.43
N SER A 216 -23.30 23.88 -23.59
CA SER A 216 -23.93 25.19 -23.53
C SER A 216 -22.96 26.20 -22.91
N GLN A 217 -22.69 27.27 -23.68
CA GLN A 217 -22.08 28.57 -23.39
C GLN A 217 -20.92 28.72 -22.39
N LYS A 218 -19.86 29.37 -22.91
CA LYS A 218 -18.70 30.00 -22.22
C LYS A 218 -17.79 29.06 -21.41
N LEU A 219 -16.97 28.30 -22.14
CA LEU A 219 -15.65 27.88 -21.64
C LEU A 219 -14.75 29.12 -21.44
N LEU A 220 -14.52 29.49 -20.20
CA LEU A 220 -13.52 30.47 -19.79
C LEU A 220 -12.18 29.74 -19.63
N CYS A 221 -11.37 29.71 -20.68
CA CYS A 221 -9.95 29.37 -20.54
C CYS A 221 -9.24 30.65 -20.10
N GLU A 222 -9.48 31.08 -18.87
CA GLU A 222 -9.12 32.44 -18.38
C GLU A 222 -7.73 32.51 -17.76
N SER A 223 -7.07 31.39 -17.48
CA SER A 223 -5.77 31.41 -16.80
C SER A 223 -4.84 30.28 -17.25
N VAL A 224 -3.61 30.68 -17.61
CA VAL A 224 -2.48 29.77 -17.82
C VAL A 224 -1.53 29.89 -16.65
N TRP A 225 -1.33 28.77 -15.97
CA TRP A 225 -0.49 28.67 -14.79
C TRP A 225 0.86 28.04 -15.15
N SER A 226 1.95 28.53 -14.57
CA SER A 226 3.25 27.85 -14.68
C SER A 226 3.35 26.71 -13.67
N TRP A 227 4.16 25.69 -13.95
CA TRP A 227 4.42 24.57 -13.03
C TRP A 227 4.80 25.03 -11.62
N THR A 228 5.61 26.09 -11.57
CA THR A 228 6.13 26.71 -10.35
C THR A 228 5.04 27.37 -9.52
N GLN A 229 3.92 27.74 -10.14
CA GLN A 229 2.77 28.23 -9.41
C GLN A 229 1.99 27.06 -8.81
N LEU A 230 1.81 25.95 -9.55
CA LEU A 230 0.94 24.84 -9.15
C LEU A 230 1.41 24.02 -7.92
N TYR A 231 2.65 24.19 -7.45
CA TYR A 231 3.29 23.42 -6.37
C TYR A 231 3.93 24.27 -5.29
#